data_AF-A0A1Q4L4J2-F1
#
_entry.id   AF-A0A1Q4L4J2-F1
#
_cell.length_a   1.000
_cell.length_b   1.000
_cell.length_c   1.000
_cell.angle_alpha   90.00
_cell.angle_beta   90.00
_cell.angle_gamma   90.00
#
_symmetry.space_group_name_H-M   'P 1'
#
loop_
_entity.id
_entity.type
_entity.pdbx_description
1 polymer ?
#
loop_
_entity_poly.entity_id
_entity_poly.type
_entity_poly.pdbx_seq_one_letter_code
_entity_poly.pdbx_strand_id
1 'polypeptide(L)' 'MDEFLLVPIIFMLSVIVFILLCLIVNVLFLNFEKELPDPLKLGLPGMLTCLIVLLILHFIK' A
#
# COMPACT_ATOMS: atom_id res chain seq x y z
N MET A 1 -11.17 21.08 19.79
CA MET A 1 -12.28 20.18 19.43
C MET A 1 -11.95 19.64 18.05
N ASP A 2 -10.83 18.94 17.87
CA ASP A 2 -10.24 18.79 16.52
C ASP A 2 -9.50 17.46 16.30
N GLU A 3 -9.18 16.71 17.36
CA GLU A 3 -8.47 15.42 17.23
C GLU A 3 -9.34 14.35 16.54
N PHE A 4 -10.64 14.32 16.82
CA PHE A 4 -11.58 13.39 16.18
C PHE A 4 -11.76 13.61 14.67
N LEU A 5 -11.46 14.81 14.16
CA LEU A 5 -11.55 15.16 12.74
C LEU A 5 -10.19 14.96 12.04
N LEU A 6 -9.08 15.06 12.78
CA LEU A 6 -7.73 14.83 12.27
C LEU A 6 -7.50 13.35 11.91
N VAL A 7 -8.00 12.42 12.74
CA VAL A 7 -7.86 10.96 12.53
C VAL A 7 -8.40 10.50 11.17
N PRO A 8 -9.66 10.80 10.77
CA PRO A 8 -10.17 10.38 9.48
C PRO A 8 -9.46 11.07 8.31
N ILE A 9 -8.96 12.30 8.48
CA ILE A 9 -8.18 12.99 7.44
C ILE A 9 -6.83 12.29 7.22
N ILE A 10 -6.12 11.98 8.30
CA ILE A 10 -4.84 11.26 8.25
C ILE A 10 -5.03 9.86 7.65
N PHE A 11 -6.13 9.19 7.99
CA PHE A 11 -6.50 7.90 7.39
C PHE A 11 -6.71 8.01 5.88
N MET A 12 -7.51 8.99 5.43
CA MET A 12 -7.75 9.21 3.99
C MET A 12 -6.45 9.52 3.25
N LEU A 13 -5.57 10.32 3.84
CA LEU A 13 -4.27 10.68 3.26
C LEU A 13 -3.33 9.46 3.19
N SER A 14 -3.34 8.62 4.23
CA SER A 14 -2.65 7.33 4.25
C SER A 14 -3.14 6.40 3.13
N VAL A 15 -4.45 6.30 2.91
CA VAL A 15 -5.04 5.49 1.84
C VAL A 15 -4.63 6.01 0.46
N ILE A 16 -4.61 7.33 0.26
CA ILE A 16 -4.16 7.93 -1.01
C ILE A 16 -2.70 7.60 -1.30
N VAL A 17 -1.81 7.77 -0.31
CA VAL A 17 -0.38 7.44 -0.44
C VAL A 17 -0.21 5.94 -0.74
N PHE A 18 -1.03 5.10 -0.11
CA PHE A 18 -1.01 3.65 -0.33
C PHE A 18 -1.40 3.28 -1.77
N ILE A 19 -2.50 3.85 -2.30
CA ILE A 19 -2.92 3.63 -3.69
C ILE A 19 -1.84 4.09 -4.66
N LEU A 20 -1.19 5.23 -4.40
CA LEU A 20 -0.07 5.73 -5.19
C LEU A 20 1.11 4.76 -5.20
N LEU A 21 1.48 4.21 -4.04
CA LEU A 21 2.52 3.19 -3.96
C LEU A 21 2.14 1.93 -4.75
N CYS A 22 0.87 1.48 -4.66
CA CYS A 22 0.38 0.35 -5.45
C CYS A 22 0.57 0.61 -6.94
N LEU A 23 0.24 1.82 -7.39
CA LEU A 23 0.30 2.21 -8.79
C LEU A 23 1.75 2.25 -9.28
N ILE A 24 2.67 2.83 -8.50
CA ILE A 24 4.11 2.86 -8.80
C ILE A 24 4.67 1.44 -8.88
N VAL A 25 4.32 0.60 -7.91
CA VAL A 25 4.67 -0.82 -7.88
C VAL A 25 4.16 -1.54 -9.14
N ASN A 26 2.91 -1.31 -9.52
CA ASN A 26 2.29 -1.97 -10.65
C ASN A 26 2.91 -1.52 -11.98
N VAL A 27 3.23 -0.23 -12.11
CA VAL A 27 3.94 0.32 -13.28
C VAL A 27 5.37 -0.22 -13.37
N LEU A 28 6.09 -0.28 -12.24
CA LEU A 28 7.40 -0.94 -12.18
C LEU A 28 7.30 -2.40 -12.60
N PHE A 29 6.28 -3.11 -12.14
CA PHE A 29 6.03 -4.49 -12.51
C PHE A 29 5.82 -4.68 -14.01
N LEU A 30 4.97 -3.84 -14.60
CA LEU A 30 4.66 -3.86 -16.02
C LEU A 30 5.90 -3.54 -16.87
N ASN A 31 6.72 -2.59 -16.41
CA ASN A 31 7.90 -2.14 -17.15
C ASN A 31 9.07 -3.12 -17.03
N PHE A 32 9.22 -3.80 -15.88
CA PHE A 32 10.26 -4.79 -15.63
C PHE A 32 9.79 -6.24 -15.84
N GLU A 33 8.58 -6.46 -16.36
CA GLU A 33 7.93 -7.77 -16.44
C GLU A 33 8.77 -8.84 -17.17
N LYS A 34 9.70 -8.39 -18.00
CA LYS A 34 10.62 -9.20 -18.82
C LYS A 34 11.97 -9.49 -18.14
N GLU A 35 12.37 -8.70 -17.14
CA GLU A 35 13.65 -8.82 -16.43
C GLU A 35 13.48 -9.24 -14.97
N LEU A 36 12.26 -9.17 -14.44
CA LEU A 36 12.02 -9.41 -13.02
C LEU A 36 11.89 -10.91 -12.70
N PRO A 37 12.67 -11.43 -11.74
CA PRO A 37 12.62 -12.84 -11.37
C PRO A 37 11.26 -13.23 -10.80
N ASP A 38 10.77 -14.42 -11.16
CA ASP A 38 9.48 -15.00 -10.75
C ASP A 38 9.11 -14.86 -9.25
N PRO A 39 10.03 -15.02 -8.27
CA PRO A 39 9.69 -14.81 -6.86
C PRO A 39 9.27 -13.37 -6.53
N LEU A 40 9.76 -12.38 -7.27
CA LEU A 40 9.39 -10.97 -7.05
C LEU A 40 7.97 -10.71 -7.58
N LYS A 41 7.59 -11.31 -8.72
CA LYS A 41 6.22 -11.27 -9.29
C LYS A 41 5.16 -11.68 -8.29
N LEU A 42 5.45 -12.69 -7.48
CA LEU A 42 4.55 -13.17 -6.45
C LEU A 42 4.72 -12.41 -5.12
N GLY A 43 5.96 -12.05 -4.77
CA GLY A 43 6.30 -11.46 -3.48
C GLY A 43 5.76 -10.04 -3.32
N LEU A 44 5.81 -9.22 -4.37
CA LEU A 44 5.38 -7.84 -4.27
C LEU A 44 3.88 -7.65 -3.99
N PRO A 45 2.95 -8.33 -4.70
CA PRO A 45 1.53 -8.27 -4.34
C PRO A 45 1.26 -8.83 -2.94
N GLY A 46 2.00 -9.86 -2.51
CA GLY A 46 1.92 -10.42 -1.16
C GLY A 46 2.38 -9.46 -0.05
N MET A 47 3.47 -8.72 -0.27
CA MET A 47 3.95 -7.68 0.65
C MET A 47 2.93 -6.54 0.76
N LEU A 48 2.26 -6.23 -0.33
CA LEU A 48 1.23 -5.21 -0.42
C LEU A 48 -0.01 -5.59 0.40
N THR A 49 -0.50 -6.84 0.30
CA THR A 49 -1.57 -7.34 1.16
C THR A 49 -1.19 -7.37 2.63
N CYS A 50 0.04 -7.75 2.97
CA CYS A 50 0.52 -7.69 4.35
C CYS A 50 0.53 -6.26 4.91
N LEU A 51 0.94 -5.27 4.09
CA LEU A 51 0.87 -3.85 4.47
C LEU A 51 -0.56 -3.40 4.72
N ILE A 52 -1.55 -3.81 3.90
CA ILE A 52 -2.97 -3.50 4.12
C ILE A 52 -3.44 -4.03 5.48
N VAL A 53 -3.12 -5.29 5.78
CA VAL A 53 -3.52 -5.92 7.04
C VAL A 53 -2.88 -5.23 8.25
N LEU A 54 -1.58 -4.90 8.16
CA LEU A 54 -0.89 -4.15 9.20
C LEU A 54 -1.46 -2.75 9.39
N LEU A 55 -1.82 -2.07 8.30
CA LEU A 55 -2.44 -0.75 8.36
C LEU A 55 -3.79 -0.82 9.06
N ILE A 56 -4.65 -1.78 8.69
CA ILE A 56 -5.96 -2.00 9.32
C ILE A 56 -5.78 -2.30 10.81
N LEU A 57 -4.84 -3.18 11.18
CA LEU A 57 -4.52 -3.49 12.58
C LEU A 57 -4.03 -2.26 13.36
N HIS A 58 -3.24 -1.39 12.73
CA HIS A 58 -2.77 -0.15 13.35
C HIS A 58 -3.90 0.85 13.61
N PHE A 59 -4.92 0.89 12.73
CA PHE A 59 -6.06 1.80 12.88
C PHE A 59 -7.17 1.26 13.80
N ILE A 60 -7.26 -0.07 13.97
CA ILE A 60 -8.21 -0.69 14.91
C ILE A 60 -7.73 -0.60 16.37
N LYS A 61 -6.40 -0.50 16.57
CA LYS A 61 -5.78 -0.39 17.90
C LYS A 61 -5.65 1.05 18.35
#